data_AF-A0A2H0TMK6-F1
#
_entry.id   AF-A0A2H0TMK6-F1
#
_cell.length_a   1.000
_cell.length_b   1.000
_cell.length_c   1.000
_cell.angle_alpha   90.00
_cell.angle_beta   90.00
_cell.angle_gamma   90.00
#
_symmetry.space_group_name_H-M   'P 1'
#
loop_
_entity.id
_entity.type
_entity.pdbx_description
1 polymer ?
#
loop_
_entity_poly.entity_id
_entity_poly.type
_entity_poly.pdbx_seq_one_letter_code
_entity_poly.pdbx_strand_id
1 'polypeptide(L)' 'MTYIRVKDVENLIDRDRNTILRWERAGLILHPQKDSRGWRFYTEKDIEIIKKFLKEMKKKLKGINNSNQIVTKN' A
#
# COMPACT_ATOMS: atom_id res chain seq x y z
N MET A 1 10.09 -1.40 -19.59
CA MET A 1 9.63 -1.58 -18.21
C MET A 1 10.07 -0.37 -17.42
N THR A 2 9.16 0.46 -16.94
CA THR A 2 9.51 1.69 -16.21
C THR A 2 9.91 1.36 -14.78
N TYR A 3 11.07 1.88 -14.36
CA TYR A 3 11.61 1.75 -13.01
C TYR A 3 11.16 2.95 -12.18
N ILE A 4 10.45 2.70 -11.09
CA ILE A 4 9.94 3.73 -10.20
C ILE A 4 10.65 3.57 -8.84
N ARG A 5 11.31 4.63 -8.39
CA ARG A 5 11.98 4.62 -7.07
C ARG A 5 10.95 4.77 -5.97
N VAL A 6 11.29 4.27 -4.79
CA VAL A 6 10.49 4.45 -3.56
C VAL A 6 10.02 5.90 -3.39
N LYS A 7 10.90 6.89 -3.65
CA LYS A 7 10.56 8.32 -3.54
C LYS A 7 9.43 8.74 -4.48
N ASP A 8 9.44 8.21 -5.69
CA ASP A 8 8.41 8.51 -6.68
C ASP A 8 7.11 7.76 -6.33
N VAL A 9 7.21 6.57 -5.73
CA VAL A 9 6.07 5.84 -5.17
C VAL A 9 5.37 6.63 -4.08
N GLU A 10 6.11 7.27 -3.16
CA GLU A 10 5.53 8.08 -2.08
C GLU A 10 4.52 9.10 -2.62
N ASN A 11 4.87 9.79 -3.70
CA ASN A 11 4.01 10.76 -4.37
C ASN A 11 2.82 10.11 -5.09
N LEU A 12 3.00 8.91 -5.64
CA LEU A 12 1.96 8.22 -6.42
C LEU A 12 0.84 7.61 -5.57
N ILE A 13 1.14 7.23 -4.32
CA ILE A 13 0.19 6.59 -3.41
C ILE A 13 -0.14 7.44 -2.18
N ASP A 14 0.46 8.64 -2.08
CA ASP A 14 0.31 9.56 -0.96
C ASP A 14 0.64 8.90 0.39
N ARG A 15 1.74 8.14 0.44
CA ARG A 15 2.18 7.45 1.66
C ARG A 15 3.68 7.55 1.83
N ASP A 16 4.08 7.84 3.06
CA ASP A 16 5.48 7.89 3.47
C ASP A 16 6.19 6.54 3.26
N ARG A 17 7.47 6.59 2.88
CA ARG A 17 8.33 5.42 2.70
C ARG A 17 8.31 4.48 3.88
N ASN A 18 8.28 4.97 5.12
CA ASN A 18 8.26 4.09 6.28
C ASN A 18 6.98 3.26 6.34
N THR A 19 5.86 3.81 5.84
CA THR A 19 4.61 3.06 5.72
C THR A 19 4.71 1.97 4.65
N ILE A 20 5.32 2.27 3.51
CA ILE A 20 5.56 1.30 2.44
C ILE A 20 6.46 0.17 2.96
N LEU A 21 7.60 0.51 3.57
CA LEU A 21 8.54 -0.46 4.16
C LEU A 21 7.90 -1.29 5.28
N ARG A 22 7.01 -0.69 6.09
CA ARG A 22 6.27 -1.41 7.12
C ARG A 22 5.33 -2.45 6.49
N TRP A 23 4.63 -2.08 5.41
CA TRP A 23 3.78 -3.02 4.69
C TRP A 23 4.56 -4.16 4.05
N GLU A 24 5.74 -3.90 3.50
CA GLU A 24 6.65 -4.94 2.98
C GLU A 24 7.05 -5.93 4.08
N ARG A 25 7.48 -5.42 5.24
CA ARG A 25 7.87 -6.23 6.40
C ARG A 25 6.71 -7.04 6.96
N ALA A 26 5.50 -6.48 6.92
CA ALA A 26 4.28 -7.14 7.36
C ALA A 26 3.71 -8.12 6.31
N GLY A 27 4.30 -8.21 5.11
CA GLY A 27 3.78 -9.05 4.02
C GLY A 27 2.46 -8.58 3.44
N LEU A 28 2.10 -7.31 3.64
CA LEU A 28 0.85 -6.71 3.14
C LEU A 28 0.95 -6.33 1.66
N ILE A 29 2.15 -6.03 1.20
CA ILE A 29 2.48 -5.78 -0.20
C ILE A 29 3.66 -6.67 -0.61
N LEU A 30 3.80 -6.91 -1.91
CA LEU A 30 4.92 -7.66 -2.47
C LEU A 30 6.27 -7.00 -2.13
N HIS A 31 7.29 -7.81 -1.89
CA HIS A 31 8.64 -7.32 -1.68
C HIS A 31 9.18 -6.74 -3.01
N PRO A 32 9.63 -5.48 -3.05
CA PRO A 32 10.15 -4.87 -4.27
C PRO A 32 11.42 -5.58 -4.73
N GLN A 33 11.65 -5.56 -6.03
CA GLN A 33 12.92 -6.01 -6.59
C GLN A 33 14.04 -5.06 -6.18
N LYS A 34 15.26 -5.61 -6.14
CA LYS A 34 16.48 -4.85 -5.85
C LYS A 34 17.31 -4.77 -7.12
N ASP A 35 17.76 -3.57 -7.45
CA ASP A 35 18.75 -3.38 -8.50
C ASP A 35 20.11 -3.95 -8.04
N SER A 36 21.04 -4.10 -8.97
CA SER A 36 22.47 -4.41 -8.79
C SER A 36 23.15 -3.65 -7.64
N ARG A 37 22.68 -2.44 -7.33
CA ARG A 37 23.17 -1.58 -6.22
C ARG A 37 22.45 -1.82 -4.88
N GLY A 38 21.54 -2.78 -4.81
CA GLY A 38 20.71 -3.07 -3.63
C GLY A 38 19.55 -2.09 -3.40
N TRP A 39 19.27 -1.20 -4.36
CA TRP A 39 18.20 -0.21 -4.24
C TRP A 39 16.86 -0.82 -4.60
N ARG A 40 15.83 -0.49 -3.82
CA ARG A 40 14.45 -0.94 -4.06
C ARG A 40 13.84 -0.20 -5.23
N PHE A 41 13.14 -0.96 -6.04
CA PHE A 41 12.39 -0.41 -7.14
C PHE A 41 11.09 -1.13 -7.36
N TYR A 42 10.17 -0.36 -7.93
CA TYR A 42 8.85 -0.82 -8.25
C TYR A 42 8.63 -0.67 -9.75
N THR A 43 7.92 -1.61 -10.30
CA THR A 43 7.36 -1.52 -11.64
C THR A 43 5.98 -0.88 -11.56
N GLU A 44 5.47 -0.40 -12.68
CA GLU A 44 4.08 0.11 -12.76
C GLU A 44 3.05 -0.92 -12.26
N LYS A 45 3.30 -2.22 -12.51
CA LYS A 45 2.46 -3.32 -12.01
C LYS A 45 2.43 -3.37 -10.49
N ASP A 46 3.59 -3.20 -9.84
CA ASP A 46 3.67 -3.18 -8.38
C ASP A 46 2.86 -2.01 -7.81
N ILE A 47 2.95 -0.84 -8.44
CA ILE A 47 2.16 0.34 -8.05
C ILE A 47 0.66 0.07 -8.18
N GLU A 48 0.23 -0.57 -9.26
CA GLU A 48 -1.17 -0.90 -9.46
C GLU A 48 -1.69 -1.86 -8.38
N ILE A 49 -0.88 -2.86 -8.00
CA ILE A 49 -1.21 -3.80 -6.92
C ILE A 49 -1.33 -3.06 -5.58
N ILE A 50 -0.37 -2.17 -5.26
CA ILE A 50 -0.41 -1.36 -4.03
C ILE A 50 -1.65 -0.45 -4.01
N LYS A 51 -2.01 0.16 -5.14
CA LYS A 51 -3.23 0.99 -5.26
C LYS A 51 -4.50 0.17 -5.05
N LYS A 52 -4.57 -1.05 -5.59
CA LYS A 52 -5.69 -1.98 -5.37
C LYS A 52 -5.78 -2.35 -3.89
N PHE A 53 -4.66 -2.71 -3.26
CA PHE A 53 -4.59 -3.01 -1.84
C PHE A 53 -5.12 -1.84 -0.98
N LEU A 54 -4.70 -0.61 -1.26
CA LEU A 54 -5.19 0.59 -0.58
C LEU A 54 -6.71 0.79 -0.72
N LYS A 55 -7.25 0.54 -1.92
CA LYS A 55 -8.69 0.63 -2.17
C LYS A 55 -9.47 -0.39 -1.35
N GLU A 56 -8.98 -1.64 -1.28
CA GLU A 56 -9.62 -2.69 -0.49
C GLU A 56 -9.52 -2.43 1.02
N MET A 57 -8.37 -1.94 1.52
CA MET A 57 -8.26 -1.49 2.90
C MET A 57 -9.28 -0.39 3.24
N LYS A 58 -9.43 0.61 2.37
CA LYS A 58 -10.38 1.72 2.57
C LYS A 58 -11.82 1.21 2.58
N LYS A 59 -12.18 0.26 1.71
CA LYS A 59 -13.50 -0.39 1.72
C LYS A 59 -13.75 -1.14 3.02
N LYS A 60 -12.77 -1.94 3.49
CA LYS A 60 -12.88 -2.70 4.74
C LYS A 60 -13.10 -1.78 5.94
N LEU A 61 -12.35 -0.67 6.03
CA LEU A 61 -12.53 0.34 7.08
C LEU A 61 -13.92 0.99 7.05
N LYS A 62 -14.44 1.32 5.86
CA LYS A 62 -15.81 1.85 5.71
C LYS A 62 -16.88 0.83 6.11
N GLY A 63 -16.68 -0.44 5.77
CA GLY A 63 -17.60 -1.52 6.13
C GLY A 63 -17.70 -1.75 7.64
N ILE A 64 -16.57 -1.69 8.35
CA ILE A 64 -16.51 -1.84 9.82
C ILE A 64 -17.22 -0.69 10.54
N ASN A 65 -17.10 0.54 10.04
CA ASN A 65 -17.74 1.69 10.67
C ASN A 65 -19.28 1.66 10.56
N ASN A 66 -19.84 0.99 9.55
CA ASN A 66 -21.29 0.82 9.42
C ASN A 66 -21.86 -0.25 10.36
N SER A 67 -21.10 -1.29 10.72
CA SER A 67 -21.56 -2.33 11.65
C SER A 67 -21.57 -1.87 13.12
N ASN A 68 -20.71 -0.92 13.50
CA ASN A 68 -20.63 -0.42 14.88
C ASN A 68 -21.70 0.62 15.24
N GLN A 69 -22.49 1.13 14.28
CA GLN A 69 -23.61 2.06 14.55
C GLN A 69 -24.92 1.35 14.93
N ILE A 70 -24.97 0.02 14.87
CA ILE A 70 -26.20 -0.76 15.14
C ILE A 70 -26.35 -1.09 16.63
N VAL A 71 -25.29 -0.96 17.44
CA VAL A 71 -25.24 -1.49 18.82
C VAL A 71 -25.59 -0.44 19.90
N THR A 72 -25.80 0.82 19.56
CA THR A 72 -26.06 1.91 20.53
C THR A 72 -27.47 2.51 20.46
N LYS A 73 -28.45 1.72 20.00
CA LYS A 73 -29.88 2.00 20.19
C LYS A 73 -30.52 0.82 20.89
N ASN A 74 -30.47 0.82 22.21
CA ASN A 74 -31.46 0.19 23.10
C ASN A 74 -31.38 0.85 24.46
#